data_AF-A0A9E5FH78-F1
#
_entry.id   AF-A0A9E5FH78-F1
#
_cell.length_a   1.000
_cell.length_b   1.000
_cell.length_c   1.000
_cell.angle_alpha   90.00
_cell.angle_beta   90.00
_cell.angle_gamma   90.00
#
_symmetry.space_group_name_H-M   'P 1'
#
loop_
_entity.id
_entity.type
_entity.pdbx_description
1 polymer ?
#
loop_
_entity_poly.entity_id
_entity_poly.type
_entity_poly.pdbx_seq_one_letter_code
_entity_poly.pdbx_strand_id
1 'polypeptide(L)'
;MELIACLFFLVAVWLVIWPILFLLRLMSLEETVRKWGIAQQGVQQSRPAIEATSLGGTTLPETVPDKSAGIVPIQSENIVPAQLVGPEPNEIPQAVTATIHVQQSPRPARQPSAFETAAFDALRKMRNWLIIGKESLPEGSSWEFALASQWLLRIGVLILLMGIGFFAKISIENEWIGPIGQVLLIAMVGMALLAAGGNILGGTYHLIGQGLLGAGLVTLYFAVFAAHGMFHVIDMVSAFALMIVVTTLATSLAVRFNSLLVAVIGVLGGYATPVFMESTTVNYPGLLGYMLVLGFGVLGVSWWRKWHLLQLLALVSDILLFQLSMQQYRQSDFPVVMPFAASRFLLFSTMAFLHNIVRCEKSNLLDLLALAMNAWAFFLNGQWMIGQIWGTEAASGLALALAFFY
;
A
#
# COMPACT_ATOMS: atom_id res chain seq x y z
N MET A 1 -2.59 -27.39 3.48
CA MET A 1 -1.41 -26.54 3.17
C MET A 1 -1.82 -25.14 2.71
N GLU A 2 -2.71 -24.98 1.73
CA GLU A 2 -3.22 -23.67 1.24
C GLU A 2 -3.58 -22.67 2.35
N LEU A 3 -4.37 -23.09 3.35
CA LEU A 3 -4.82 -22.22 4.44
C LEU A 3 -3.67 -21.64 5.29
N ILE A 4 -2.62 -22.43 5.51
CA ILE A 4 -1.42 -22.02 6.26
C ILE A 4 -0.60 -21.02 5.42
N ALA A 5 -0.50 -21.24 4.10
CA ALA A 5 0.15 -20.28 3.20
C ALA A 5 -0.61 -18.94 3.13
N CYS A 6 -1.95 -18.96 3.12
CA CYS A 6 -2.77 -17.74 3.24
C CYS A 6 -2.54 -17.04 4.58
N LEU A 7 -2.47 -17.78 5.69
CA LEU A 7 -2.19 -17.20 7.02
C LEU A 7 -0.83 -16.50 7.05
N PHE A 8 0.23 -17.14 6.54
CA PHE A 8 1.56 -16.54 6.45
C PHE A 8 1.63 -15.35 5.47
N PHE A 9 0.87 -15.39 4.36
CA PHE A 9 0.76 -14.25 3.45
C PHE A 9 0.10 -13.05 4.14
N LEU A 10 -1.01 -13.27 4.86
CA LEU A 10 -1.66 -12.24 5.66
C LEU A 10 -0.74 -11.71 6.77
N VAL A 11 0.00 -12.56 7.47
CA VAL A 11 0.99 -12.14 8.49
C VAL A 11 2.14 -11.34 7.88
N ALA A 12 2.65 -11.69 6.69
CA ALA A 12 3.71 -10.93 6.02
C ALA A 12 3.22 -9.56 5.52
N VAL A 13 2.02 -9.49 4.94
CA VAL A 13 1.37 -8.24 4.55
C VAL A 13 1.07 -7.38 5.79
N TRP A 14 0.58 -7.99 6.86
CA TRP A 14 0.35 -7.34 8.15
C TRP A 14 1.66 -6.81 8.76
N LEU A 15 2.77 -7.56 8.71
CA LEU A 15 4.08 -7.08 9.21
C LEU A 15 4.67 -5.90 8.42
N VAL A 16 4.22 -5.64 7.18
CA VAL A 16 4.63 -4.46 6.39
C VAL A 16 3.66 -3.30 6.57
N ILE A 17 2.36 -3.57 6.62
CA ILE A 17 1.32 -2.55 6.77
C ILE A 17 1.19 -2.07 8.23
N TRP A 18 1.37 -2.95 9.21
CA TRP A 18 1.20 -2.63 10.63
C TRP A 18 2.21 -1.59 11.15
N PRO A 19 3.51 -1.60 10.81
CA PRO A 19 4.42 -0.52 11.19
C PRO A 19 4.01 0.84 10.61
N ILE A 20 3.50 0.87 9.39
CA ILE A 20 3.03 2.09 8.72
C ILE A 20 1.74 2.60 9.39
N LEU A 21 0.75 1.72 9.61
CA LEU A 21 -0.47 2.06 10.34
C LEU A 21 -0.19 2.42 11.80
N PHE A 22 0.81 1.81 12.44
CA PHE A 22 1.22 2.12 13.80
C PHE A 22 1.90 3.49 13.89
N LEU A 23 2.75 3.86 12.92
CA LEU A 23 3.32 5.21 12.79
C LEU A 23 2.22 6.27 12.57
N LEU A 24 1.34 6.05 11.59
CA LEU A 24 0.20 6.94 11.33
C LEU A 24 -0.71 7.06 12.56
N ARG A 25 -0.91 5.96 13.30
CA ARG A 25 -1.68 5.95 14.55
C ARG A 25 -0.93 6.63 15.70
N LEU A 26 0.41 6.58 15.75
CA LEU A 26 1.20 7.30 16.74
C LEU A 26 1.05 8.82 16.55
N MET A 27 1.17 9.30 15.31
CA MET A 27 0.99 10.71 14.96
C MET A 27 -0.45 11.17 15.23
N SER A 28 -1.45 10.34 14.91
CA SER A 28 -2.86 10.56 15.28
C SER A 28 -3.09 10.57 16.80
N LEU A 29 -2.36 9.75 17.56
CA LEU A 29 -2.42 9.73 19.02
C LEU A 29 -1.80 10.98 19.63
N GLU A 30 -0.72 11.53 19.08
CA GLU A 30 -0.16 12.82 19.52
C GLU A 30 -1.16 13.96 19.33
N GLU A 31 -1.83 14.05 18.17
CA GLU A 31 -2.92 15.02 17.99
C GLU A 31 -4.04 14.82 19.01
N THR A 32 -4.41 13.57 19.27
CA THR A 32 -5.51 13.23 20.17
C THR A 32 -5.15 13.61 21.60
N VAL A 33 -3.97 13.22 22.09
CA VAL A 33 -3.43 13.60 23.41
C VAL A 33 -3.30 15.11 23.53
N ARG A 34 -2.87 15.83 22.48
CA ARG A 34 -2.81 17.31 22.47
C ARG A 34 -4.20 17.94 22.57
N LYS A 35 -5.20 17.40 21.86
CA LYS A 35 -6.61 17.81 21.96
C LYS A 35 -7.18 17.56 23.37
N TRP A 36 -6.90 16.41 23.98
CA TRP A 36 -7.31 16.11 25.36
C TRP A 36 -6.60 16.98 26.41
N GLY A 37 -5.32 17.31 26.22
CA GLY A 37 -4.58 18.24 27.09
C GLY A 37 -5.17 19.65 27.07
N ILE A 38 -5.50 20.17 25.89
CA ILE A 38 -6.18 21.47 25.72
C ILE A 38 -7.60 21.42 26.34
N ALA A 39 -8.33 20.34 26.13
CA ALA A 39 -9.67 20.16 26.72
C ALA A 39 -9.62 20.11 28.26
N GLN A 40 -8.63 19.42 28.85
CA GLN A 40 -8.45 19.43 30.31
C GLN A 40 -8.07 20.81 30.85
N GLN A 41 -7.22 21.58 30.14
CA GLN A 41 -6.94 22.97 30.53
C GLN A 41 -8.22 23.83 30.51
N GLY A 42 -9.07 23.70 29.48
CA GLY A 42 -10.35 24.41 29.41
C GLY A 42 -11.32 24.05 30.55
N VAL A 43 -11.42 22.77 30.91
CA VAL A 43 -12.23 22.30 32.05
C VAL A 43 -11.67 22.82 33.38
N GLN A 44 -10.34 22.77 33.57
CA GLN A 44 -9.69 23.24 34.79
C GLN A 44 -9.82 24.77 34.96
N GLN A 45 -9.80 25.52 33.86
CA GLN A 45 -9.96 26.97 33.84
C GLN A 45 -11.42 27.41 34.06
N SER A 46 -12.40 26.58 33.70
CA SER A 46 -13.83 26.82 33.93
C SER A 46 -14.29 26.43 35.34
N ARG A 47 -13.56 25.54 36.03
CA ARG A 47 -13.88 25.05 37.39
C ARG A 47 -14.18 26.16 38.43
N PRO A 48 -13.34 27.21 38.59
CA PRO A 48 -13.63 28.27 39.56
C PRO A 48 -14.85 29.13 39.22
N ALA A 49 -15.24 29.24 37.94
CA ALA A 49 -16.44 29.99 37.54
C ALA A 49 -17.74 29.24 37.92
N ILE A 50 -17.71 27.91 37.89
CA ILE A 50 -18.84 27.06 38.28
C ILE A 50 -19.00 27.06 39.82
N GLU A 51 -17.91 26.94 40.58
CA GLU A 51 -17.96 27.04 42.06
C GLU A 51 -18.46 28.42 42.52
N ALA A 52 -18.00 29.51 41.89
CA ALA A 52 -18.50 30.87 42.18
C ALA A 52 -20.00 31.05 41.92
N THR A 53 -20.57 30.30 40.96
CA THR A 53 -22.02 30.34 40.66
C THR A 53 -22.84 29.50 41.66
N SER A 54 -22.24 28.47 42.28
CA SER A 54 -22.93 27.58 43.23
C SER A 54 -23.11 28.15 44.64
N LEU A 55 -22.41 29.25 44.98
CA LEU A 55 -22.33 29.79 46.34
C LEU A 55 -23.36 30.89 46.67
N GLY A 56 -24.31 31.20 45.79
CA GLY A 56 -25.36 32.19 46.06
C GLY A 56 -26.71 31.88 45.40
N GLY A 57 -27.74 31.53 46.18
CA GLY A 57 -29.09 31.37 45.62
C GLY A 57 -30.08 30.46 46.36
N THR A 58 -30.29 30.74 47.63
CA THR A 58 -31.32 30.23 48.57
C THR A 58 -32.76 29.99 48.02
N THR A 59 -33.42 28.94 48.56
CA THR A 59 -34.88 28.70 48.75
C THR A 59 -35.84 28.19 47.64
N LEU A 60 -36.74 27.30 48.09
CA LEU A 60 -37.85 26.62 47.40
C LEU A 60 -39.08 27.56 47.19
N PRO A 61 -40.11 27.14 46.43
CA PRO A 61 -41.21 26.39 47.07
C PRO A 61 -41.78 25.19 46.27
N GLU A 62 -42.48 24.34 47.02
CA GLU A 62 -43.18 23.11 46.64
C GLU A 62 -44.52 23.36 45.92
N THR A 63 -44.88 22.54 44.92
CA THR A 63 -46.28 22.32 44.47
C THR A 63 -46.43 21.07 43.58
N VAL A 64 -47.47 20.28 43.87
CA VAL A 64 -47.96 19.02 43.23
C VAL A 64 -49.52 19.15 43.29
N PRO A 65 -50.40 18.57 42.41
CA PRO A 65 -50.33 17.41 41.50
C PRO A 65 -50.63 17.78 40.01
N ASP A 66 -51.08 16.96 39.04
CA ASP A 66 -51.54 15.55 38.97
C ASP A 66 -51.40 14.99 37.51
N LYS A 67 -51.10 13.68 37.35
CA LYS A 67 -51.99 12.69 36.68
C LYS A 67 -51.38 11.31 36.37
N SER A 68 -51.95 10.32 37.08
CA SER A 68 -52.36 8.99 36.59
C SER A 68 -51.33 8.05 35.95
N ALA A 69 -50.93 7.05 36.74
CA ALA A 69 -50.34 5.79 36.28
C ALA A 69 -51.39 4.83 35.68
N GLY A 70 -50.91 3.83 34.95
CA GLY A 70 -51.66 2.63 34.59
C GLY A 70 -50.75 1.40 34.62
N ILE A 71 -51.01 0.45 35.55
CA ILE A 71 -50.34 -0.84 35.68
C ILE A 71 -51.40 -1.88 36.07
N VAL A 72 -51.56 -2.95 35.28
CA VAL A 72 -52.11 -4.26 35.73
C VAL A 72 -51.42 -5.38 34.92
N PRO A 73 -51.02 -6.53 35.50
CA PRO A 73 -50.18 -7.56 34.85
C PRO A 73 -50.95 -8.84 34.49
N ILE A 74 -50.33 -9.77 33.73
CA ILE A 74 -50.73 -11.20 33.69
C ILE A 74 -49.47 -12.10 33.63
N GLN A 75 -49.62 -13.33 34.14
CA GLN A 75 -48.60 -14.30 34.51
C GLN A 75 -48.19 -15.27 33.38
N SER A 76 -47.15 -16.04 33.69
CA SER A 76 -46.75 -17.32 33.09
C SER A 76 -47.90 -18.29 32.86
N GLU A 77 -47.85 -19.08 31.78
CA GLU A 77 -48.12 -20.52 31.89
C GLU A 77 -47.34 -21.34 30.85
N ASN A 78 -47.04 -22.58 31.21
CA ASN A 78 -46.24 -23.56 30.48
C ASN A 78 -47.19 -24.69 30.03
N ILE A 79 -47.11 -25.21 28.80
CA ILE A 79 -47.76 -26.49 28.43
C ILE A 79 -47.03 -27.18 27.25
N VAL A 80 -46.97 -28.51 27.34
CA VAL A 80 -46.28 -29.49 26.49
C VAL A 80 -47.26 -30.04 25.41
N PRO A 81 -46.81 -30.58 24.25
CA PRO A 81 -47.62 -30.57 23.03
C PRO A 81 -48.60 -31.76 22.89
N ALA A 82 -49.57 -31.61 21.97
CA ALA A 82 -50.50 -32.66 21.57
C ALA A 82 -50.33 -33.04 20.08
N GLN A 83 -50.35 -34.35 19.81
CA GLN A 83 -50.37 -34.92 18.46
C GLN A 83 -51.74 -34.80 17.81
N LEU A 84 -51.79 -34.59 16.48
CA LEU A 84 -52.87 -35.03 15.58
C LEU A 84 -52.19 -35.29 14.21
N VAL A 85 -51.82 -36.53 13.89
CA VAL A 85 -52.66 -37.49 13.13
C VAL A 85 -53.16 -36.87 11.81
N GLY A 86 -52.43 -37.13 10.72
CA GLY A 86 -52.88 -36.86 9.36
C GLY A 86 -53.62 -38.06 8.76
N PRO A 87 -54.59 -37.86 7.84
CA PRO A 87 -55.24 -38.94 7.11
C PRO A 87 -54.39 -39.45 5.94
N GLU A 88 -54.54 -40.74 5.64
CA GLU A 88 -53.89 -41.47 4.54
C GLU A 88 -54.64 -41.30 3.18
N PRO A 89 -54.22 -41.91 2.05
CA PRO A 89 -54.13 -41.20 0.78
C PRO A 89 -55.26 -41.51 -0.21
N ASN A 90 -55.35 -40.70 -1.26
CA ASN A 90 -56.12 -41.01 -2.46
C ASN A 90 -55.16 -41.19 -3.65
N GLU A 91 -55.25 -42.34 -4.32
CA GLU A 91 -54.42 -42.70 -5.48
C GLU A 91 -54.88 -41.97 -6.75
N ILE A 92 -53.93 -41.41 -7.52
CA ILE A 92 -54.11 -41.05 -8.94
C ILE A 92 -52.84 -41.49 -9.71
N PRO A 93 -52.93 -41.99 -10.97
CA PRO A 93 -52.03 -43.06 -11.44
C PRO A 93 -50.60 -42.68 -11.82
N GLN A 94 -49.74 -43.71 -11.89
CA GLN A 94 -48.40 -43.68 -12.45
C GLN A 94 -48.40 -43.23 -13.93
N ALA A 95 -48.16 -41.94 -14.17
CA ALA A 95 -47.64 -41.48 -15.44
C ALA A 95 -46.14 -41.79 -15.51
N VAL A 96 -45.71 -42.48 -16.58
CA VAL A 96 -44.32 -42.91 -16.76
C VAL A 96 -43.40 -41.69 -16.83
N THR A 97 -42.69 -41.39 -15.75
CA THR A 97 -41.52 -40.52 -15.78
C THR A 97 -40.44 -41.24 -16.58
N ALA A 98 -40.46 -41.03 -17.90
CA ALA A 98 -39.36 -41.41 -18.78
C ALA A 98 -38.10 -40.72 -18.25
N THR A 99 -37.26 -41.50 -17.55
CA THR A 99 -36.01 -40.99 -17.01
C THR A 99 -35.12 -40.69 -18.19
N ILE A 100 -35.11 -39.44 -18.65
CA ILE A 100 -34.10 -38.98 -19.60
C ILE A 100 -32.78 -39.04 -18.85
N HIS A 101 -32.10 -40.17 -18.97
CA HIS A 101 -30.70 -40.30 -18.63
C HIS A 101 -29.96 -39.40 -19.62
N VAL A 102 -29.85 -38.12 -19.26
CA VAL A 102 -28.87 -37.21 -19.85
C VAL A 102 -27.53 -37.79 -19.45
N GLN A 103 -27.02 -38.70 -20.29
CA GLN A 103 -25.68 -39.23 -20.21
C GLN A 103 -24.75 -38.02 -20.30
N GLN A 104 -24.35 -37.48 -19.15
CA GLN A 104 -23.35 -36.42 -19.08
C GLN A 104 -22.06 -37.05 -19.58
N SER A 105 -21.82 -36.92 -20.88
CA SER A 105 -20.52 -37.17 -21.48
C SER A 105 -19.49 -36.47 -20.60
N PRO A 106 -18.46 -37.16 -20.09
CA PRO A 106 -17.51 -36.56 -19.17
C PRO A 106 -17.01 -35.25 -19.78
N ARG A 107 -17.33 -34.11 -19.15
CA ARG A 107 -16.81 -32.81 -19.62
C ARG A 107 -15.30 -32.99 -19.69
N PRO A 108 -14.66 -32.84 -20.87
CA PRO A 108 -13.22 -32.99 -20.97
C PRO A 108 -12.60 -32.05 -19.94
N ALA A 109 -11.74 -32.60 -19.08
CA ALA A 109 -11.15 -31.85 -17.99
C ALA A 109 -10.56 -30.56 -18.56
N ARG A 110 -11.03 -29.40 -18.07
CA ARG A 110 -10.68 -28.08 -18.61
C ARG A 110 -9.16 -27.98 -18.63
N GLN A 111 -8.57 -28.13 -19.81
CA GLN A 111 -7.15 -27.92 -20.00
C GLN A 111 -6.91 -26.43 -19.72
N PRO A 112 -6.04 -26.07 -18.77
CA PRO A 112 -5.81 -24.67 -18.46
C PRO A 112 -5.31 -23.97 -19.72
N SER A 113 -5.94 -22.86 -20.06
CA SER A 113 -5.56 -22.15 -21.29
C SER A 113 -4.10 -21.70 -21.23
N ALA A 114 -3.46 -21.47 -22.38
CA ALA A 114 -2.09 -20.98 -22.41
C ALA A 114 -1.94 -19.63 -21.66
N PHE A 115 -3.02 -18.85 -21.57
CA PHE A 115 -3.13 -17.64 -20.76
C PHE A 115 -3.17 -17.95 -19.25
N GLU A 116 -4.01 -18.90 -18.80
CA GLU A 116 -4.04 -19.34 -17.40
C GLU A 116 -2.67 -19.88 -16.94
N THR A 117 -1.98 -20.64 -17.80
CA THR A 117 -0.66 -21.19 -17.48
C THR A 117 0.40 -20.09 -17.32
N ALA A 118 0.41 -19.09 -18.22
CA ALA A 118 1.29 -17.92 -18.12
C ALA A 118 0.98 -17.08 -16.86
N ALA A 119 -0.30 -16.88 -16.55
CA ALA A 119 -0.75 -16.17 -15.35
C ALA A 119 -0.29 -16.85 -14.05
N PHE A 120 -0.49 -18.17 -13.95
CA PHE A 120 -0.03 -18.94 -12.78
C PHE A 120 1.49 -18.94 -12.64
N ASP A 121 2.24 -18.98 -13.76
CA ASP A 121 3.70 -18.90 -13.71
C ASP A 121 4.20 -17.50 -13.30
N ALA A 122 3.56 -16.43 -13.77
CA ALA A 122 3.89 -15.07 -13.37
C ALA A 122 3.57 -14.78 -11.88
N LEU A 123 2.39 -15.20 -11.42
CA LEU A 123 2.01 -15.15 -10.00
C LEU A 123 2.94 -16.02 -9.15
N ARG A 124 3.33 -17.22 -9.63
CA ARG A 124 4.30 -18.09 -8.98
C ARG A 124 5.68 -17.44 -8.90
N LYS A 125 6.18 -16.80 -9.96
CA LYS A 125 7.45 -16.06 -9.97
C LYS A 125 7.44 -14.91 -8.98
N MET A 126 6.38 -14.10 -8.95
CA MET A 126 6.19 -13.04 -7.96
C MET A 126 6.15 -13.59 -6.52
N ARG A 127 5.37 -14.65 -6.27
CA ARG A 127 5.29 -15.31 -4.96
C ARG A 127 6.63 -15.91 -4.54
N ASN A 128 7.32 -16.59 -5.44
CA ASN A 128 8.61 -17.23 -5.17
C ASN A 128 9.71 -16.17 -4.96
N TRP A 129 9.68 -15.05 -5.67
CA TRP A 129 10.57 -13.92 -5.39
C TRP A 129 10.24 -13.25 -4.05
N LEU A 130 8.96 -13.04 -3.73
CA LEU A 130 8.57 -12.44 -2.46
C LEU A 130 8.93 -13.34 -1.27
N ILE A 131 8.71 -14.65 -1.37
CA ILE A 131 8.93 -15.62 -0.29
C ILE A 131 10.38 -16.10 -0.23
N ILE A 132 11.02 -16.42 -1.35
CA ILE A 132 12.33 -17.10 -1.46
C ILE A 132 13.41 -16.19 -2.08
N GLY A 133 13.07 -14.97 -2.54
CA GLY A 133 14.01 -14.03 -3.17
C GLY A 133 14.75 -14.55 -4.41
N LYS A 134 14.25 -15.61 -5.05
CA LYS A 134 14.76 -16.18 -6.32
C LYS A 134 13.60 -16.59 -7.21
N GLU A 135 13.76 -16.41 -8.53
CA GLU A 135 12.73 -16.74 -9.52
C GLU A 135 12.61 -18.26 -9.76
N SER A 136 13.71 -19.01 -9.61
CA SER A 136 13.76 -20.47 -9.72
C SER A 136 14.62 -21.10 -8.62
N LEU A 137 14.16 -22.24 -8.09
CA LEU A 137 14.96 -23.09 -7.20
C LEU A 137 15.94 -23.92 -8.03
N PRO A 138 17.20 -24.11 -7.60
CA PRO A 138 18.05 -25.18 -8.12
C PRO A 138 17.40 -26.54 -7.82
N GLU A 139 17.40 -27.44 -8.79
CA GLU A 139 16.93 -28.82 -8.59
C GLU A 139 17.78 -29.48 -7.48
N GLY A 140 17.12 -29.95 -6.41
CA GLY A 140 17.76 -30.60 -5.27
C GLY A 140 17.95 -29.76 -4.00
N SER A 141 17.69 -28.45 -4.00
CA SER A 141 17.76 -27.65 -2.75
C SER A 141 16.46 -27.75 -1.94
N SER A 142 16.55 -28.05 -0.63
CA SER A 142 15.39 -28.00 0.26
C SER A 142 14.79 -26.60 0.31
N TRP A 143 13.47 -26.51 0.12
CA TRP A 143 12.68 -25.28 0.20
C TRP A 143 12.94 -24.49 1.50
N GLU A 144 13.05 -25.21 2.61
CA GLU A 144 13.26 -24.66 3.95
C GLU A 144 14.59 -23.92 4.06
N PHE A 145 15.66 -24.46 3.46
CA PHE A 145 16.98 -23.84 3.48
C PHE A 145 17.02 -22.55 2.63
N ALA A 146 16.39 -22.58 1.44
CA ALA A 146 16.30 -21.41 0.58
C ALA A 146 15.47 -20.29 1.22
N LEU A 147 14.37 -20.65 1.90
CA LEU A 147 13.54 -19.74 2.68
C LEU A 147 14.33 -19.15 3.86
N ALA A 148 14.97 -20.00 4.68
CA ALA A 148 15.71 -19.59 5.87
C ALA A 148 16.87 -18.65 5.52
N SER A 149 17.68 -18.98 4.51
CA SER A 149 18.80 -18.14 4.05
C SER A 149 18.37 -16.71 3.70
N GLN A 150 17.20 -16.57 3.07
CA GLN A 150 16.70 -15.30 2.54
C GLN A 150 15.99 -14.45 3.59
N TRP A 151 15.16 -15.08 4.43
CA TRP A 151 14.53 -14.38 5.55
C TRP A 151 15.55 -14.00 6.61
N LEU A 152 16.56 -14.83 6.87
CA LEU A 152 17.67 -14.47 7.77
C LEU A 152 18.42 -13.24 7.27
N LEU A 153 18.71 -13.14 5.96
CA LEU A 153 19.34 -11.95 5.37
C LEU A 153 18.46 -10.70 5.51
N ARG A 154 17.16 -10.80 5.21
CA ARG A 154 16.20 -9.70 5.35
C ARG A 154 16.02 -9.24 6.80
N ILE A 155 15.92 -10.18 7.74
CA ILE A 155 15.85 -9.90 9.18
C ILE A 155 17.15 -9.26 9.66
N GLY A 156 18.32 -9.74 9.20
CA GLY A 156 19.62 -9.12 9.49
C GLY A 156 19.70 -7.67 9.02
N VAL A 157 19.21 -7.36 7.81
CA VAL A 157 19.09 -5.98 7.31
C VAL A 157 18.11 -5.15 8.16
N LEU A 158 16.97 -5.72 8.54
CA LEU A 158 15.98 -5.03 9.38
C LEU A 158 16.55 -4.69 10.78
N ILE A 159 17.26 -5.64 11.40
CA ILE A 159 17.94 -5.45 12.69
C ILE A 159 19.05 -4.40 12.56
N LEU A 160 19.82 -4.41 11.46
CA LEU A 160 20.84 -3.39 11.21
C LEU A 160 20.23 -1.99 11.09
N LEU A 161 19.14 -1.83 10.35
CA LEU A 161 18.42 -0.55 10.22
C LEU A 161 17.83 -0.09 11.57
N MET A 162 17.24 -1.01 12.33
CA MET A 162 16.74 -0.72 13.68
C MET A 162 17.88 -0.29 14.62
N GLY A 163 19.05 -0.94 14.51
CA GLY A 163 20.26 -0.59 15.25
C GLY A 163 20.77 0.81 14.89
N ILE A 164 20.77 1.19 13.61
CA ILE A 164 21.13 2.54 13.15
C ILE A 164 20.16 3.60 13.72
N GLY A 165 18.86 3.35 13.66
CA GLY A 165 17.85 4.27 14.22
C GLY A 165 17.95 4.40 15.75
N PHE A 166 18.15 3.29 16.46
CA PHE A 166 18.32 3.29 17.92
C PHE A 166 19.64 3.94 18.36
N PHE A 167 20.73 3.71 17.60
CA PHE A 167 22.01 4.39 17.81
C PHE A 167 21.90 5.91 17.62
N ALA A 168 21.21 6.35 16.56
CA ALA A 168 20.93 7.78 16.36
C ALA A 168 20.18 8.37 17.55
N LYS A 169 19.10 7.70 18.02
CA LYS A 169 18.35 8.12 19.20
C LYS A 169 19.23 8.23 20.46
N ILE A 170 20.00 7.19 20.80
CA ILE A 170 20.92 7.19 21.95
C ILE A 170 21.98 8.30 21.82
N SER A 171 22.48 8.55 20.61
CA SER A 171 23.49 9.59 20.37
C SER A 171 22.95 11.01 20.55
N ILE A 172 21.63 11.22 20.45
CA ILE A 172 20.96 12.47 20.82
C ILE A 172 20.84 12.55 22.35
N GLU A 173 20.28 11.51 22.99
CA GLU A 173 20.01 11.48 24.43
C GLU A 173 21.27 11.66 25.30
N ASN A 174 22.45 11.24 24.80
CA ASN A 174 23.73 11.36 25.49
C ASN A 174 24.65 12.50 24.98
N GLU A 175 24.18 13.33 24.04
CA GLU A 175 24.96 14.44 23.41
C GLU A 175 26.32 14.05 22.78
N TRP A 176 26.57 12.75 22.52
CA TRP A 176 27.89 12.25 22.07
C TRP A 176 28.35 12.79 20.71
N ILE A 177 27.41 13.04 19.80
CA ILE A 177 27.69 13.45 18.41
C ILE A 177 26.62 14.46 18.01
N GLY A 178 27.02 15.65 17.55
CA GLY A 178 26.10 16.67 17.06
C GLY A 178 25.31 16.21 15.81
N PRO A 179 24.14 16.83 15.50
CA PRO A 179 23.21 16.33 14.48
C PRO A 179 23.84 16.11 13.10
N ILE A 180 24.72 17.02 12.66
CA ILE A 180 25.46 16.92 11.39
C ILE A 180 26.35 15.67 11.36
N GLY A 181 27.05 15.39 12.47
CA GLY A 181 27.93 14.23 12.59
C GLY A 181 27.16 12.90 12.55
N GLN A 182 25.95 12.87 13.14
CA GLN A 182 25.08 11.69 13.07
C GLN A 182 24.61 11.43 11.63
N VAL A 183 24.11 12.45 10.92
CA VAL A 183 23.72 12.34 9.50
C VAL A 183 24.88 11.83 8.64
N LEU A 184 26.08 12.40 8.82
CA LEU A 184 27.28 11.97 8.09
C LEU A 184 27.67 10.52 8.41
N LEU A 185 27.56 10.08 9.68
CA LEU A 185 27.84 8.71 10.08
C LEU A 185 26.85 7.73 9.43
N ILE A 186 25.55 8.01 9.47
CA ILE A 186 24.52 7.20 8.80
C ILE A 186 24.79 7.14 7.29
N ALA A 187 25.10 8.28 6.66
CA ALA A 187 25.44 8.33 5.24
C ALA A 187 26.72 7.54 4.90
N MET A 188 27.76 7.62 5.73
CA MET A 188 28.98 6.81 5.58
C MET A 188 28.71 5.31 5.70
N VAL A 189 27.87 4.89 6.65
CA VAL A 189 27.44 3.48 6.78
C VAL A 189 26.66 3.04 5.54
N GLY A 190 25.74 3.86 5.04
CA GLY A 190 25.00 3.59 3.80
C GLY A 190 25.94 3.43 2.60
N MET A 191 26.89 4.34 2.42
CA MET A 191 27.92 4.27 1.37
C MET A 191 28.84 3.06 1.51
N ALA A 192 29.24 2.69 2.74
CA ALA A 192 30.06 1.52 3.00
C ALA A 192 29.31 0.21 2.66
N LEU A 193 28.02 0.13 3.01
CA LEU A 193 27.15 -0.99 2.63
C LEU A 193 26.98 -1.10 1.11
N LEU A 194 26.83 0.03 0.40
CA LEU A 194 26.80 0.04 -1.07
C LEU A 194 28.13 -0.42 -1.70
N ALA A 195 29.26 0.08 -1.21
CA ALA A 195 30.59 -0.27 -1.72
C ALA A 195 30.90 -1.76 -1.48
N ALA A 196 30.67 -2.25 -0.26
CA ALA A 196 30.81 -3.67 0.08
C ALA A 196 29.83 -4.53 -0.75
N GLY A 197 28.58 -4.11 -0.88
CA GLY A 197 27.57 -4.81 -1.67
C GLY A 197 27.96 -4.94 -3.13
N GLY A 198 28.39 -3.85 -3.76
CA GLY A 198 28.83 -3.81 -5.16
C GLY A 198 30.09 -4.64 -5.43
N ASN A 199 31.02 -4.72 -4.47
CA ASN A 199 32.21 -5.57 -4.57
C ASN A 199 31.85 -7.07 -4.44
N ILE A 200 31.07 -7.41 -3.40
CA ILE A 200 30.62 -8.80 -3.16
C ILE A 200 29.76 -9.33 -4.30
N LEU A 201 28.97 -8.47 -4.96
CA LEU A 201 28.08 -8.88 -6.06
C LEU A 201 28.82 -9.34 -7.32
N GLY A 202 30.08 -8.93 -7.50
CA GLY A 202 30.94 -9.42 -8.59
C GLY A 202 31.47 -10.84 -8.38
N GLY A 203 31.26 -11.44 -7.20
CA GLY A 203 31.75 -12.77 -6.84
C GLY A 203 30.64 -13.78 -6.53
N THR A 204 31.03 -14.88 -5.87
CA THR A 204 30.18 -16.06 -5.58
C THR A 204 28.94 -15.76 -4.72
N TYR A 205 28.95 -14.66 -3.95
CA TYR A 205 27.92 -14.34 -2.95
C TYR A 205 26.90 -13.30 -3.43
N HIS A 206 26.43 -13.42 -4.68
CA HIS A 206 25.49 -12.50 -5.31
C HIS A 206 24.28 -12.17 -4.40
N LEU A 207 23.77 -13.13 -3.63
CA LEU A 207 22.62 -12.87 -2.75
C LEU A 207 22.93 -11.87 -1.61
N ILE A 208 24.09 -12.03 -0.96
CA ILE A 208 24.52 -11.16 0.13
C ILE A 208 24.78 -9.75 -0.41
N GLY A 209 25.41 -9.64 -1.59
CA GLY A 209 25.63 -8.36 -2.25
C GLY A 209 24.32 -7.62 -2.58
N GLN A 210 23.26 -8.32 -3.03
CA GLN A 210 21.96 -7.68 -3.27
C GLN A 210 21.33 -7.15 -1.97
N GLY A 211 21.40 -7.94 -0.90
CA GLY A 211 20.92 -7.53 0.43
C GLY A 211 21.67 -6.30 0.95
N LEU A 212 22.99 -6.26 0.79
CA LEU A 212 23.84 -5.15 1.24
C LEU A 212 23.66 -3.87 0.40
N LEU A 213 23.47 -4.00 -0.92
CA LEU A 213 23.07 -2.89 -1.78
C LEU A 213 21.70 -2.33 -1.38
N GLY A 214 20.73 -3.20 -1.11
CA GLY A 214 19.41 -2.79 -0.63
C GLY A 214 19.48 -2.09 0.73
N ALA A 215 20.23 -2.65 1.68
CA ALA A 215 20.45 -2.06 2.99
C ALA A 215 21.11 -0.68 2.88
N GLY A 216 22.18 -0.54 2.10
CA GLY A 216 22.87 0.73 1.89
C GLY A 216 21.97 1.81 1.28
N LEU A 217 21.11 1.46 0.32
CA LEU A 217 20.10 2.39 -0.21
C LEU A 217 19.09 2.82 0.85
N VAL A 218 18.51 1.89 1.62
CA VAL A 218 17.54 2.24 2.67
C VAL A 218 18.19 3.09 3.76
N THR A 219 19.45 2.80 4.13
CA THR A 219 20.24 3.64 5.04
C THR A 219 20.50 5.04 4.47
N LEU A 220 20.73 5.20 3.16
CA LEU A 220 20.87 6.52 2.54
C LEU A 220 19.56 7.30 2.48
N TYR A 221 18.43 6.65 2.13
CA TYR A 221 17.10 7.26 2.25
C TYR A 221 16.84 7.71 3.70
N PHE A 222 17.16 6.86 4.68
CA PHE A 222 17.03 7.21 6.11
C PHE A 222 17.96 8.36 6.52
N ALA A 223 19.19 8.44 6.01
CA ALA A 223 20.12 9.54 6.29
C ALA A 223 19.55 10.89 5.83
N VAL A 224 19.02 10.95 4.61
CA VAL A 224 18.43 12.19 4.04
C VAL A 224 17.12 12.55 4.74
N PHE A 225 16.27 11.56 5.05
CA PHE A 225 15.06 11.77 5.83
C PHE A 225 15.38 12.32 7.23
N ALA A 226 16.31 11.69 7.95
CA ALA A 226 16.73 12.13 9.27
C ALA A 226 17.34 13.54 9.22
N ALA A 227 18.16 13.85 8.20
CA ALA A 227 18.76 15.18 8.03
C ALA A 227 17.71 16.30 7.93
N HIS A 228 16.58 16.05 7.28
CA HIS A 228 15.49 17.02 7.16
C HIS A 228 14.50 16.92 8.32
N GLY A 229 13.74 15.82 8.43
CA GLY A 229 12.58 15.70 9.31
C GLY A 229 12.90 15.45 10.78
N MET A 230 14.07 14.90 11.12
CA MET A 230 14.47 14.70 12.52
C MET A 230 15.39 15.83 13.00
N PHE A 231 16.50 16.03 12.28
CA PHE A 231 17.60 16.89 12.69
C PHE A 231 17.49 18.34 12.19
N HIS A 232 16.63 18.62 11.20
CA HIS A 232 16.45 19.96 10.62
C HIS A 232 17.77 20.61 10.14
N VAL A 233 18.73 19.78 9.71
CA VAL A 233 20.08 20.18 9.23
C VAL A 233 20.05 20.72 7.81
N ILE A 234 19.10 20.24 7.00
CA ILE A 234 18.92 20.65 5.60
C ILE A 234 17.48 21.09 5.33
N ASP A 235 17.32 22.01 4.38
CA ASP A 235 16.02 22.44 3.90
C ASP A 235 15.35 21.37 3.02
N MET A 236 14.04 21.55 2.80
CA MET A 236 13.20 20.62 2.05
C MET A 236 13.67 20.42 0.59
N VAL A 237 14.19 21.46 -0.07
CA VAL A 237 14.62 21.39 -1.48
C VAL A 237 15.92 20.61 -1.60
N SER A 238 16.89 20.88 -0.72
CA SER A 238 18.13 20.09 -0.63
C SER A 238 17.88 18.63 -0.29
N ALA A 239 16.93 18.36 0.63
CA ALA A 239 16.53 17.00 0.97
C ALA A 239 15.88 16.27 -0.22
N PHE A 240 14.95 16.92 -0.92
CA PHE A 240 14.30 16.36 -2.10
C PHE A 240 15.30 16.08 -3.24
N ALA A 241 16.26 16.98 -3.46
CA ALA A 241 17.34 16.80 -4.43
C ALA A 241 18.24 15.60 -4.08
N LEU A 242 18.61 15.44 -2.81
CA LEU A 242 19.39 14.28 -2.33
C LEU A 242 18.60 12.98 -2.49
N MET A 243 17.30 12.96 -2.21
CA MET A 243 16.45 11.78 -2.46
C MET A 243 16.44 11.39 -3.94
N ILE A 244 16.34 12.36 -4.87
CA ILE A 244 16.45 12.10 -6.32
C ILE A 244 17.82 11.48 -6.67
N VAL A 245 18.90 11.95 -6.08
CA VAL A 245 20.25 11.36 -6.28
C VAL A 245 20.28 9.92 -5.79
N VAL A 246 19.71 9.62 -4.62
CA VAL A 246 19.61 8.24 -4.10
C VAL A 246 18.72 7.36 -4.98
N THR A 247 17.59 7.87 -5.49
CA THR A 247 16.72 7.14 -6.44
C THR A 247 17.43 6.86 -7.77
N THR A 248 18.19 7.83 -8.28
CA THR A 248 18.98 7.69 -9.52
C THR A 248 20.12 6.69 -9.35
N LEU A 249 20.79 6.73 -8.19
CA LEU A 249 21.82 5.75 -7.81
C LEU A 249 21.22 4.35 -7.68
N ALA A 250 20.07 4.19 -7.02
CA ALA A 250 19.35 2.93 -6.91
C ALA A 250 19.00 2.35 -8.29
N THR A 251 18.47 3.19 -9.18
CA THR A 251 18.11 2.81 -10.55
C THR A 251 19.34 2.37 -11.35
N SER A 252 20.43 3.14 -11.26
CA SER A 252 21.70 2.85 -11.93
C SER A 252 22.32 1.53 -11.44
N LEU A 253 22.31 1.30 -10.12
CA LEU A 253 22.75 0.06 -9.49
C LEU A 253 21.88 -1.12 -9.93
N ALA A 254 20.55 -0.97 -9.91
CA ALA A 254 19.61 -2.02 -10.32
C ALA A 254 19.83 -2.49 -11.77
N VAL A 255 20.03 -1.56 -12.70
CA VAL A 255 20.32 -1.88 -14.11
C VAL A 255 21.70 -2.54 -14.25
N ARG A 256 22.76 -1.93 -13.69
CA ARG A 256 24.14 -2.43 -13.74
C ARG A 256 24.28 -3.85 -13.19
N PHE A 257 23.62 -4.11 -12.06
CA PHE A 257 23.76 -5.34 -11.30
C PHE A 257 22.62 -6.36 -11.51
N ASN A 258 21.65 -6.04 -12.39
CA ASN A 258 20.49 -6.87 -12.69
C ASN A 258 19.70 -7.32 -11.44
N SER A 259 19.55 -6.42 -10.46
CA SER A 259 18.90 -6.75 -9.18
C SER A 259 17.50 -6.14 -9.08
N LEU A 260 16.49 -7.02 -9.13
CA LEU A 260 15.08 -6.64 -8.94
C LEU A 260 14.85 -6.05 -7.53
N LEU A 261 15.54 -6.55 -6.50
CA LEU A 261 15.44 -6.05 -5.12
C LEU A 261 15.87 -4.58 -5.03
N VAL A 262 16.99 -4.23 -5.66
CA VAL A 262 17.50 -2.85 -5.72
C VAL A 262 16.54 -1.95 -6.51
N ALA A 263 15.94 -2.46 -7.59
CA ALA A 263 14.92 -1.74 -8.36
C ALA A 263 13.66 -1.45 -7.55
N VAL A 264 13.16 -2.45 -6.80
CA VAL A 264 11.99 -2.33 -5.91
C VAL A 264 12.21 -1.28 -4.83
N ILE A 265 13.39 -1.26 -4.20
CA ILE A 265 13.76 -0.22 -3.22
C ILE A 265 13.85 1.15 -3.88
N GLY A 266 14.39 1.24 -5.10
CA GLY A 266 14.43 2.48 -5.88
C GLY A 266 13.02 3.05 -6.15
N VAL A 267 12.10 2.22 -6.63
CA VAL A 267 10.71 2.61 -6.90
C VAL A 267 9.96 3.00 -5.62
N LEU A 268 10.03 2.18 -4.57
CA LEU A 268 9.39 2.48 -3.29
C LEU A 268 9.92 3.78 -2.68
N GLY A 269 11.25 3.96 -2.64
CA GLY A 269 11.87 5.17 -2.10
C GLY A 269 11.55 6.43 -2.92
N GLY A 270 11.50 6.32 -4.25
CA GLY A 270 11.05 7.40 -5.13
C GLY A 270 9.62 7.84 -4.82
N TYR A 271 8.64 6.94 -4.94
CA TYR A 271 7.24 7.31 -4.68
C TYR A 271 6.96 7.67 -3.21
N ALA A 272 7.76 7.19 -2.24
CA ALA A 272 7.65 7.61 -0.85
C ALA A 272 8.30 8.97 -0.54
N THR A 273 9.25 9.45 -1.36
CA THR A 273 9.97 10.73 -1.16
C THR A 273 9.03 11.92 -0.89
N PRO A 274 8.01 12.22 -1.72
CA PRO A 274 7.10 13.34 -1.46
C PRO A 274 6.18 13.14 -0.24
N VAL A 275 6.00 11.90 0.24
CA VAL A 275 5.23 11.60 1.46
C VAL A 275 6.06 11.95 2.70
N PHE A 276 7.37 11.70 2.67
CA PHE A 276 8.28 12.00 3.78
C PHE A 276 8.64 13.49 3.89
N MET A 277 8.50 14.25 2.81
CA MET A 277 8.81 15.68 2.75
C MET A 277 7.53 16.49 2.98
N GLU A 278 6.88 16.29 4.13
CA GLU A 278 5.54 16.82 4.44
C GLU A 278 5.37 18.30 4.05
N SER A 279 4.55 18.57 3.04
CA SER A 279 4.19 19.93 2.64
C SER A 279 2.78 20.27 3.11
N THR A 280 2.62 21.45 3.69
CA THR A 280 1.31 21.97 4.14
C THR A 280 0.34 22.25 3.00
N THR A 281 0.81 22.31 1.75
CA THR A 281 -0.01 22.49 0.55
C THR A 281 0.50 21.65 -0.62
N VAL A 282 -0.35 20.82 -1.22
CA VAL A 282 0.02 20.03 -2.41
C VAL A 282 0.30 20.93 -3.62
N ASN A 283 1.56 21.00 -4.05
CA ASN A 283 1.95 21.59 -5.32
C ASN A 283 1.70 20.60 -6.47
N TYR A 284 0.51 20.64 -7.08
CA TYR A 284 0.12 19.71 -8.15
C TYR A 284 1.09 19.67 -9.36
N PRO A 285 1.53 20.79 -9.96
CA PRO A 285 2.53 20.75 -11.03
C PRO A 285 3.83 20.04 -10.64
N GLY A 286 4.35 20.34 -9.44
CA GLY A 286 5.60 19.74 -8.95
C GLY A 286 5.47 18.25 -8.65
N LEU A 287 4.43 17.86 -7.90
CA LEU A 287 4.19 16.48 -7.50
C LEU A 287 3.88 15.58 -8.71
N LEU A 288 2.95 16.00 -9.56
CA LEU A 288 2.52 15.20 -10.71
C LEU A 288 3.60 15.16 -11.80
N GLY A 289 4.37 16.23 -11.98
CA GLY A 289 5.56 16.25 -12.83
C GLY A 289 6.65 15.29 -12.34
N TYR A 290 6.91 15.28 -11.03
CA TYR A 290 7.84 14.34 -10.39
C TYR A 290 7.41 12.87 -10.59
N MET A 291 6.13 12.57 -10.37
CA MET A 291 5.56 11.23 -10.61
C MET A 291 5.71 10.81 -12.09
N LEU A 292 5.49 11.74 -13.03
CA LEU A 292 5.72 11.48 -14.45
C LEU A 292 7.19 11.11 -14.74
N VAL A 293 8.14 11.85 -14.16
CA VAL A 293 9.59 11.58 -14.29
C VAL A 293 9.96 10.22 -13.70
N LEU A 294 9.42 9.85 -12.53
CA LEU A 294 9.58 8.50 -11.98
C LEU A 294 9.02 7.43 -12.92
N GLY A 295 7.82 7.63 -13.45
CA GLY A 295 7.20 6.72 -14.43
C GLY A 295 8.06 6.54 -15.68
N PHE A 296 8.63 7.61 -16.23
CA PHE A 296 9.59 7.54 -17.35
C PHE A 296 10.88 6.80 -16.96
N GLY A 297 11.38 6.98 -15.74
CA GLY A 297 12.51 6.22 -15.20
C GLY A 297 12.23 4.71 -15.16
N VAL A 298 11.05 4.32 -14.66
CA VAL A 298 10.63 2.91 -14.62
C VAL A 298 10.39 2.34 -16.02
N LEU A 299 9.83 3.12 -16.95
CA LEU A 299 9.70 2.77 -18.37
C LEU A 299 11.09 2.49 -18.99
N GLY A 300 12.09 3.34 -18.72
CA GLY A 300 13.47 3.15 -19.16
C GLY A 300 14.10 1.86 -18.60
N VAL A 301 13.92 1.57 -17.32
CA VAL A 301 14.37 0.30 -16.72
C VAL A 301 13.68 -0.91 -17.37
N SER A 302 12.37 -0.82 -17.61
CA SER A 302 11.57 -1.89 -18.22
C SER A 302 11.97 -2.17 -19.68
N TRP A 303 12.39 -1.14 -20.43
CA TRP A 303 12.97 -1.31 -21.76
C TRP A 303 14.23 -2.21 -21.74
N TRP A 304 15.05 -2.10 -20.70
CA TRP A 304 16.26 -2.93 -20.54
C TRP A 304 16.02 -4.28 -19.83
N ARG A 305 15.05 -4.39 -18.92
CA ARG A 305 14.82 -5.59 -18.07
C ARG A 305 13.34 -5.97 -17.95
N LYS A 306 13.00 -7.24 -18.17
CA LYS A 306 11.61 -7.77 -18.18
C LYS A 306 10.97 -7.99 -16.78
N TRP A 307 10.98 -6.96 -15.92
CA TRP A 307 10.46 -7.08 -14.56
C TRP A 307 9.00 -6.61 -14.44
N HIS A 308 8.05 -7.48 -14.80
CA HIS A 308 6.61 -7.26 -14.66
C HIS A 308 6.20 -6.79 -13.24
N LEU A 309 6.87 -7.34 -12.21
CA LEU A 309 6.66 -6.95 -10.81
C LEU A 309 7.01 -5.46 -10.55
N LEU A 310 8.04 -4.93 -11.22
CA LEU A 310 8.45 -3.53 -11.08
C LEU A 310 7.41 -2.58 -11.69
N GLN A 311 6.82 -2.97 -12.82
CA GLN A 311 5.76 -2.21 -13.48
C GLN A 311 4.48 -2.16 -12.62
N LEU A 312 4.02 -3.31 -12.11
CA LEU A 312 2.86 -3.35 -11.23
C LEU A 312 3.10 -2.56 -9.95
N LEU A 313 4.30 -2.66 -9.36
CA LEU A 313 4.67 -1.92 -8.16
C LEU A 313 4.65 -0.40 -8.42
N ALA A 314 5.27 0.06 -9.50
CA ALA A 314 5.27 1.47 -9.86
C ALA A 314 3.87 2.02 -10.13
N LEU A 315 3.01 1.25 -10.80
CA LEU A 315 1.60 1.62 -11.03
C LEU A 315 0.83 1.73 -9.70
N VAL A 316 0.98 0.76 -8.80
CA VAL A 316 0.31 0.79 -7.49
C VAL A 316 0.81 1.97 -6.65
N SER A 317 2.12 2.23 -6.62
CA SER A 317 2.70 3.38 -5.92
C SER A 317 2.24 4.72 -6.50
N ASP A 318 2.15 4.84 -7.83
CA ASP A 318 1.65 6.04 -8.51
C ASP A 318 0.16 6.30 -8.20
N ILE A 319 -0.68 5.26 -8.28
CA ILE A 319 -2.11 5.35 -7.92
C ILE A 319 -2.27 5.75 -6.45
N LEU A 320 -1.56 5.10 -5.52
CA LEU A 320 -1.67 5.41 -4.09
C LEU A 320 -1.24 6.85 -3.77
N LEU A 321 -0.11 7.31 -4.31
CA LEU A 321 0.36 8.67 -4.12
C LEU A 321 -0.59 9.70 -4.75
N PHE A 322 -1.17 9.38 -5.92
CA PHE A 322 -2.18 10.22 -6.54
C PHE A 322 -3.45 10.33 -5.68
N GLN A 323 -3.99 9.21 -5.18
CA GLN A 323 -5.16 9.25 -4.29
C GLN A 323 -4.88 10.03 -2.99
N LEU A 324 -3.66 9.94 -2.45
CA LEU A 324 -3.24 10.76 -1.30
C LEU A 324 -3.25 12.25 -1.66
N SER A 325 -2.73 12.62 -2.83
CA SER A 325 -2.73 14.02 -3.30
C SER A 325 -4.13 14.60 -3.55
N MET A 326 -5.10 13.75 -3.90
CA MET A 326 -6.50 14.17 -4.12
C MET A 326 -7.23 14.57 -2.84
N GLN A 327 -6.70 14.29 -1.65
CA GLN A 327 -7.30 14.73 -0.38
C GLN A 327 -7.36 16.26 -0.21
N GLN A 328 -6.48 17.00 -0.88
CA GLN A 328 -6.44 18.47 -0.86
C GLN A 328 -7.00 19.12 -2.14
N TYR A 329 -7.63 18.33 -3.02
CA TYR A 329 -8.05 18.78 -4.35
C TYR A 329 -9.12 19.87 -4.31
N ARG A 330 -8.93 20.93 -5.10
CA ARG A 330 -9.92 21.98 -5.35
C ARG A 330 -10.30 21.99 -6.81
N GLN A 331 -11.52 22.44 -7.12
CA GLN A 331 -12.00 22.56 -8.51
C GLN A 331 -11.15 23.51 -9.36
N SER A 332 -10.44 24.47 -8.73
CA SER A 332 -9.44 25.34 -9.38
C SER A 332 -8.27 24.58 -10.00
N ASP A 333 -7.97 23.38 -9.49
CA ASP A 333 -6.77 22.62 -9.85
C ASP A 333 -7.04 21.68 -11.04
N PHE A 334 -8.32 21.49 -11.41
CA PHE A 334 -8.75 20.68 -12.55
C PHE A 334 -7.91 20.86 -13.84
N PRO A 335 -7.67 22.09 -14.37
CA PRO A 335 -6.94 22.27 -15.62
C PRO A 335 -5.47 21.84 -15.55
N VAL A 336 -4.91 21.67 -14.34
CA VAL A 336 -3.56 21.13 -14.12
C VAL A 336 -3.64 19.62 -13.90
N VAL A 337 -4.49 19.17 -12.98
CA VAL A 337 -4.56 17.77 -12.56
C VAL A 337 -5.03 16.85 -13.69
N MET A 338 -6.00 17.27 -14.52
CA MET A 338 -6.58 16.42 -15.55
C MET A 338 -5.58 16.07 -16.69
N PRO A 339 -4.83 17.02 -17.28
CA PRO A 339 -3.77 16.70 -18.23
C PRO A 339 -2.66 15.79 -17.65
N PHE A 340 -2.27 15.99 -16.39
CA PHE A 340 -1.30 15.12 -15.73
C PHE A 340 -1.86 13.72 -15.46
N ALA A 341 -3.14 13.58 -15.10
CA ALA A 341 -3.80 12.29 -14.97
C ALA A 341 -3.86 11.54 -16.31
N ALA A 342 -4.22 12.23 -17.39
CA ALA A 342 -4.21 11.66 -18.75
C ALA A 342 -2.78 11.27 -19.20
N SER A 343 -1.78 12.08 -18.87
CA SER A 343 -0.36 11.80 -19.19
C SER A 343 0.16 10.56 -18.46
N ARG A 344 -0.15 10.40 -17.16
CA ARG A 344 0.18 9.18 -16.39
C ARG A 344 -0.55 7.95 -16.94
N PHE A 345 -1.85 8.08 -17.23
CA PHE A 345 -2.62 7.01 -17.86
C PHE A 345 -1.96 6.55 -19.16
N LEU A 346 -1.62 7.49 -20.06
CA LEU A 346 -1.00 7.17 -21.33
C LEU A 346 0.40 6.57 -21.16
N LEU A 347 1.18 7.03 -20.18
CA LEU A 347 2.50 6.50 -19.84
C LEU A 347 2.44 5.03 -19.40
N PHE A 348 1.59 4.70 -18.42
CA PHE A 348 1.46 3.32 -17.93
C PHE A 348 0.77 2.38 -18.95
N SER A 349 -0.19 2.87 -19.72
CA SER A 349 -0.78 2.14 -20.85
C SER A 349 0.28 1.85 -21.92
N THR A 350 1.06 2.86 -22.32
CA THR A 350 2.18 2.69 -23.26
C THR A 350 3.16 1.66 -22.72
N MET A 351 3.53 1.73 -21.44
CA MET A 351 4.45 0.77 -20.82
C MET A 351 3.96 -0.69 -20.92
N ALA A 352 2.66 -0.93 -20.75
CA ALA A 352 2.06 -2.26 -20.91
C ALA A 352 1.97 -2.71 -22.37
N PHE A 353 1.53 -1.83 -23.28
CA PHE A 353 1.46 -2.13 -24.72
C PHE A 353 2.84 -2.35 -25.34
N LEU A 354 3.84 -1.56 -24.95
CA LEU A 354 5.22 -1.63 -25.44
C LEU A 354 5.89 -2.96 -25.05
N HIS A 355 5.55 -3.51 -23.88
CA HIS A 355 6.00 -4.86 -23.45
C HIS A 355 5.47 -5.95 -24.41
N ASN A 356 4.19 -5.86 -24.76
CA ASN A 356 3.49 -6.78 -25.66
C ASN A 356 4.00 -6.66 -27.12
N ILE A 357 4.02 -5.43 -27.66
CA ILE A 357 4.22 -5.15 -29.09
C ILE A 357 5.68 -5.32 -29.51
N VAL A 358 6.64 -4.82 -28.72
CA VAL A 358 8.06 -4.78 -29.14
C VAL A 358 8.70 -6.17 -29.19
N ARG A 359 8.13 -7.19 -28.54
CA ARG A 359 8.78 -8.51 -28.38
C ARG A 359 7.93 -9.72 -28.74
N CYS A 360 6.69 -9.54 -29.22
CA CYS A 360 5.82 -10.62 -29.73
C CYS A 360 5.64 -11.81 -28.76
N GLU A 361 5.61 -11.55 -27.45
CA GLU A 361 5.31 -12.56 -26.43
C GLU A 361 3.82 -12.54 -26.06
N LYS A 362 3.31 -13.67 -25.55
CA LYS A 362 1.88 -13.78 -25.19
C LYS A 362 1.61 -12.93 -23.94
N SER A 363 0.60 -12.06 -24.03
CA SER A 363 0.22 -11.12 -22.97
C SER A 363 0.00 -11.81 -21.63
N ASN A 364 0.63 -11.30 -20.59
CA ASN A 364 0.56 -11.85 -19.26
C ASN A 364 -0.70 -11.34 -18.53
N LEU A 365 -1.23 -12.10 -17.57
CA LEU A 365 -2.33 -11.62 -16.74
C LEU A 365 -1.92 -10.38 -15.92
N LEU A 366 -0.64 -10.27 -15.55
CA LEU A 366 -0.13 -9.06 -14.87
C LEU A 366 -0.20 -7.82 -15.75
N ASP A 367 0.01 -7.94 -17.06
CA ASP A 367 -0.09 -6.81 -17.99
C ASP A 367 -1.55 -6.39 -18.15
N LEU A 368 -2.45 -7.37 -18.33
CA LEU A 368 -3.89 -7.14 -18.39
C LEU A 368 -4.43 -6.51 -17.10
N LEU A 369 -3.95 -6.98 -15.95
CA LEU A 369 -4.33 -6.45 -14.63
C LEU A 369 -3.81 -5.03 -14.45
N ALA A 370 -2.55 -4.75 -14.80
CA ALA A 370 -1.99 -3.40 -14.74
C ALA A 370 -2.74 -2.44 -15.68
N LEU A 371 -3.07 -2.89 -16.90
CA LEU A 371 -3.84 -2.14 -17.88
C LEU A 371 -5.25 -1.82 -17.38
N ALA A 372 -5.95 -2.82 -16.83
CA ALA A 372 -7.27 -2.65 -16.23
C ALA A 372 -7.24 -1.76 -14.99
N MET A 373 -6.25 -1.90 -14.10
CA MET A 373 -6.07 -1.04 -12.92
C MET A 373 -5.79 0.42 -13.32
N ASN A 374 -4.95 0.64 -14.33
CA ASN A 374 -4.64 1.97 -14.86
C ASN A 374 -5.89 2.62 -15.49
N ALA A 375 -6.62 1.87 -16.32
CA ALA A 375 -7.88 2.32 -16.93
C ALA A 375 -8.94 2.66 -15.87
N TRP A 376 -9.11 1.79 -14.87
CA TRP A 376 -10.06 1.97 -13.77
C TRP A 376 -9.71 3.18 -12.90
N ALA A 377 -8.43 3.35 -12.56
CA ALA A 377 -7.96 4.50 -11.78
C ALA A 377 -8.15 5.82 -12.53
N PHE A 378 -7.81 5.87 -13.83
CA PHE A 378 -8.06 7.05 -14.65
C PHE A 378 -9.56 7.34 -14.80
N PHE A 379 -10.37 6.30 -15.03
CA PHE A 379 -11.82 6.42 -15.15
C PHE A 379 -12.46 6.99 -13.89
N LEU A 380 -12.23 6.39 -12.72
CA LEU A 380 -12.86 6.85 -11.47
C LEU A 380 -12.48 8.28 -11.11
N ASN A 381 -11.19 8.62 -11.20
CA ASN A 381 -10.74 9.97 -10.88
C ASN A 381 -11.27 11.00 -11.89
N GLY A 382 -11.24 10.70 -13.19
CA GLY A 382 -11.78 11.58 -14.22
C GLY A 382 -13.31 11.76 -14.10
N GLN A 383 -14.07 10.69 -13.84
CA GLN A 383 -15.52 10.76 -13.58
C GLN A 383 -15.82 11.68 -12.38
N TRP A 384 -15.11 11.50 -11.28
CA TRP A 384 -15.29 12.30 -10.06
C TRP A 384 -14.91 13.78 -10.28
N MET A 385 -13.79 14.05 -10.95
CA MET A 385 -13.34 15.42 -11.25
C MET A 385 -14.28 16.15 -12.23
N ILE A 386 -14.67 15.51 -13.33
CA ILE A 386 -15.57 16.11 -14.35
C ILE A 386 -16.98 16.28 -13.79
N GLY A 387 -17.47 15.28 -13.06
CA GLY A 387 -18.81 15.28 -12.45
C GLY A 387 -19.03 16.41 -11.46
N GLN A 388 -17.98 16.87 -10.77
CA GLN A 388 -18.05 18.03 -9.87
C GLN A 388 -18.21 19.39 -10.57
N ILE A 389 -17.82 19.50 -11.84
CA ILE A 389 -17.75 20.79 -12.56
C ILE A 389 -18.85 20.89 -13.63
N TRP A 390 -19.07 19.82 -14.40
CA TRP A 390 -20.00 19.78 -15.54
C TRP A 390 -21.14 18.77 -15.38
N GLY A 391 -21.25 18.12 -14.21
CA GLY A 391 -22.28 17.11 -13.94
C GLY A 391 -21.98 15.73 -14.55
N THR A 392 -22.81 14.75 -14.18
CA THR A 392 -22.63 13.33 -14.52
C THR A 392 -22.80 13.05 -16.02
N GLU A 393 -23.57 13.85 -16.75
CA GLU A 393 -23.77 13.70 -18.19
C GLU A 393 -22.47 13.96 -18.97
N ALA A 394 -21.77 15.06 -18.68
CA ALA A 394 -20.48 15.37 -19.28
C ALA A 394 -19.40 14.33 -18.91
N ALA A 395 -19.46 13.80 -17.69
CA ALA A 395 -18.53 12.76 -17.22
C ALA A 395 -18.64 11.46 -18.06
N SER A 396 -19.81 11.12 -18.60
CA SER A 396 -20.00 9.95 -19.46
C SER A 396 -19.09 9.93 -20.71
N GLY A 397 -18.68 11.10 -21.22
CA GLY A 397 -17.76 11.20 -22.37
C GLY A 397 -16.39 10.56 -22.12
N LEU A 398 -15.94 10.51 -20.86
CA LEU A 398 -14.71 9.83 -20.48
C LEU A 398 -14.81 8.30 -20.67
N ALA A 399 -16.01 7.72 -20.46
CA ALA A 399 -16.25 6.29 -20.69
C ALA A 399 -16.08 5.95 -22.18
N LEU A 400 -16.63 6.78 -23.05
CA LEU A 400 -16.52 6.63 -24.51
C LEU A 400 -15.07 6.79 -24.99
N ALA A 401 -14.32 7.76 -24.43
CA ALA A 401 -12.91 7.95 -24.77
C ALA A 401 -12.04 6.74 -24.37
N LEU A 402 -12.28 6.15 -23.19
CA LEU A 402 -11.62 4.93 -22.74
C LEU A 402 -12.01 3.70 -23.57
N ALA A 403 -13.28 3.58 -23.94
CA ALA A 403 -13.79 2.49 -24.79
C ALA A 403 -13.36 2.60 -26.26
N PHE A 404 -12.85 3.75 -26.69
CA PHE A 404 -12.23 3.93 -28.01
C PHE A 404 -10.71 3.64 -27.98
N PHE A 405 -10.07 3.76 -26.81
CA PHE A 405 -8.62 3.54 -26.65
C PHE A 405 -8.23 2.06 -26.52
N TYR A 406 -9.16 1.21 -26.06
CA TYR A 406 -8.98 -0.23 -25.82
C TYR A 406 -9.73 -1.09 -26.83
#